data_AF-A0A0C3MJH7-F1
#
_entry.id   AF-A0A0C3MJH7-F1
#
_cell.length_a   1.000
_cell.length_b   1.000
_cell.length_c   1.000
_cell.angle_alpha   90.00
_cell.angle_beta   90.00
_cell.angle_gamma   90.00
#
_symmetry.space_group_name_H-M   'P 1'
#
loop_
_entity.id
_entity.type
_entity.pdbx_description
1 polymer ?
#
loop_
_entity_poly.entity_id
_entity_poly.type
_entity_poly.pdbx_seq_one_letter_code
_entity_poly.pdbx_strand_id
1 'polypeptide(L)'
;MDQQQKPTITDIRIRNTNDAHVIFYAVSERLLPMIKRRLDPEERAQVRPGNCYIWEERSADEEAVGMGMERWTDGLQWGPSRTRDDFLFYIQKSPEDGDGKRLKYGRR
;
A
#
# COMPACT_ATOMS: atom_id res chain seq x y z
N MET A 1 -11.71 14.04 -16.84
CA MET A 1 -11.54 12.63 -16.43
C MET A 1 -10.24 12.59 -15.67
N ASP A 2 -10.27 12.09 -14.44
CA ASP A 2 -9.07 12.04 -13.61
C ASP A 2 -8.08 11.05 -14.23
N GLN A 3 -6.81 11.43 -14.35
CA GLN A 3 -5.81 10.58 -14.99
C GLN A 3 -5.51 9.36 -14.10
N GLN A 4 -5.36 8.19 -14.71
CA GLN A 4 -5.05 6.97 -13.97
C GLN A 4 -3.71 7.12 -13.22
N GLN A 5 -3.73 6.88 -11.91
CA GLN A 5 -2.57 6.92 -11.03
C GLN A 5 -1.67 5.70 -11.29
N LYS A 6 -0.37 5.91 -11.25
CA LYS A 6 0.65 4.88 -11.45
C LYS A 6 1.51 4.77 -10.19
N PRO A 7 2.24 3.66 -9.98
CA PRO A 7 3.23 3.59 -8.91
C PRO A 7 4.17 4.80 -8.98
N THR A 8 4.55 5.32 -7.81
CA THR A 8 5.54 6.41 -7.69
C THR A 8 6.85 6.00 -8.36
N ILE A 9 7.24 4.74 -8.20
CA ILE A 9 8.39 4.13 -8.85
C ILE A 9 8.18 2.60 -8.91
N THR A 10 8.78 1.92 -9.90
CA THR A 10 8.66 0.48 -10.11
C THR A 10 10.02 -0.21 -10.10
N ASP A 11 10.02 -1.52 -9.94
CA ASP A 11 11.20 -2.39 -10.06
C ASP A 11 12.32 -2.05 -9.07
N ILE A 12 11.95 -1.55 -7.88
CA ILE A 12 12.88 -1.22 -6.80
C ILE A 12 12.64 -2.04 -5.54
N ARG A 13 13.67 -2.12 -4.70
CA ARG A 13 13.59 -2.65 -3.33
C ARG A 13 14.08 -1.59 -2.36
N ILE A 14 13.24 -1.21 -1.40
CA ILE A 14 13.62 -0.35 -0.27
C ILE A 14 14.37 -1.22 0.74
N ARG A 15 15.65 -0.92 0.98
CA ARG A 15 16.51 -1.72 1.87
C ARG A 15 16.67 -1.09 3.24
N ASN A 16 16.56 0.22 3.32
CA ASN A 16 16.75 1.01 4.53
C ASN A 16 16.04 2.37 4.41
N THR A 17 16.09 3.15 5.49
CA THR A 17 15.46 4.47 5.58
C THR A 17 16.02 5.48 4.57
N ASN A 18 17.31 5.38 4.22
CA ASN A 18 17.91 6.27 3.24
C ASN A 18 17.32 6.07 1.83
N ASP A 19 17.07 4.82 1.41
CA ASP A 19 16.38 4.55 0.14
C ASP A 19 14.99 5.22 0.13
N ALA A 20 14.25 5.19 1.25
CA ALA A 20 12.95 5.87 1.36
C ALA A 20 13.08 7.41 1.29
N HIS A 21 14.05 8.00 1.99
CA HIS A 21 14.29 9.45 1.97
C HIS A 21 14.60 9.98 0.56
N VAL A 22 15.38 9.25 -0.25
CA VAL A 22 15.67 9.64 -1.63
C VAL A 22 14.38 9.73 -2.45
N ILE A 23 13.47 8.77 -2.28
CA ILE A 23 12.21 8.76 -3.03
C ILE A 23 11.28 9.85 -2.50
N PHE A 24 11.23 10.08 -1.18
CA PHE A 24 10.47 11.21 -0.61
C PHE A 24 10.95 12.55 -1.17
N TYR A 25 12.26 12.78 -1.23
CA TYR A 25 12.83 13.99 -1.82
C TYR A 25 12.48 14.11 -3.31
N ALA A 26 12.58 13.02 -4.07
CA ALA A 26 12.19 13.04 -5.48
C ALA A 26 10.69 13.35 -5.68
N VAL A 27 9.81 12.90 -4.76
CA VAL A 27 8.39 13.26 -4.77
C VAL A 27 8.18 14.74 -4.39
N SER A 28 8.88 15.27 -3.38
CA SER A 28 8.76 16.68 -2.98
C SER A 28 9.21 17.64 -4.09
N GLU A 29 10.24 17.25 -4.85
CA GLU A 29 10.73 17.95 -6.03
C GLU A 29 9.87 17.70 -7.30
N ARG A 30 8.77 16.95 -7.18
CA ARG A 30 7.85 16.60 -8.29
C ARG A 30 8.52 15.82 -9.44
N LEU A 31 9.63 15.16 -9.16
CA LEU A 31 10.34 14.28 -10.10
C LEU A 31 9.67 12.91 -10.22
N LEU A 32 9.01 12.46 -9.15
CA LEU A 32 8.20 11.24 -9.12
C LEU A 32 6.74 11.55 -8.77
N PRO A 33 5.76 10.81 -9.33
CA PRO A 33 4.35 11.08 -9.06
C PRO A 33 3.96 10.67 -7.64
N MET A 34 3.18 11.53 -6.98
CA MET A 34 2.52 11.23 -5.70
C MET A 34 1.10 10.70 -5.94
N ILE A 35 0.69 9.72 -5.15
CA ILE A 35 -0.68 9.23 -5.08
C ILE A 35 -1.52 10.23 -4.29
N LYS A 36 -2.61 10.71 -4.88
CA LYS A 36 -3.45 11.79 -4.33
C LYS A 36 -4.80 11.31 -3.80
N ARG A 37 -5.25 10.15 -4.26
CA ARG A 37 -6.52 9.52 -3.87
C ARG A 37 -6.35 8.02 -3.75
N ARG A 38 -7.36 7.37 -3.15
CA ARG A 38 -7.45 5.90 -3.13
C ARG A 38 -7.39 5.36 -4.55
N LEU A 39 -6.74 4.21 -4.69
CA LEU A 39 -6.68 3.49 -5.96
C LEU A 39 -8.07 2.99 -6.36
N ASP A 40 -8.43 3.20 -7.62
CA ASP A 40 -9.60 2.56 -8.22
C ASP A 40 -9.34 1.05 -8.45
N PRO A 41 -10.35 0.25 -8.84
CA PRO A 41 -10.16 -1.18 -9.07
C PRO A 41 -9.05 -1.50 -10.09
N GLU A 42 -8.94 -0.74 -11.17
CA GLU A 42 -7.97 -0.95 -12.25
C GLU A 42 -6.53 -0.62 -11.80
N GLU A 43 -6.34 0.50 -11.08
CA GLU A 43 -5.07 0.93 -10.50
C GLU A 43 -4.58 -0.07 -9.45
N ARG A 44 -5.50 -0.57 -8.63
CA ARG A 44 -5.22 -1.57 -7.60
C ARG A 44 -4.82 -2.93 -8.19
N ALA A 45 -5.39 -3.31 -9.33
CA ALA A 45 -4.98 -4.52 -10.05
C ALA A 45 -3.52 -4.45 -10.54
N GLN A 46 -2.90 -3.27 -10.56
CA GLN A 46 -1.48 -3.10 -10.93
C GLN A 46 -0.50 -3.28 -9.76
N VAL A 47 -0.97 -3.44 -8.52
CA VAL A 47 -0.11 -3.64 -7.34
C VAL A 47 0.64 -4.97 -7.48
N ARG A 48 1.97 -4.89 -7.49
CA ARG A 48 2.86 -6.04 -7.64
C ARG A 48 4.21 -5.82 -6.94
N PRO A 49 5.02 -6.88 -6.72
CA PRO A 49 6.37 -6.73 -6.18
C PRO A 49 7.19 -5.72 -6.98
N GLY A 50 7.94 -4.87 -6.27
CA GLY A 50 8.78 -3.82 -6.86
C GLY A 50 8.09 -2.46 -7.03
N ASN A 51 6.76 -2.39 -6.93
CA ASN A 51 6.06 -1.11 -6.93
C ASN A 51 6.21 -0.41 -5.58
N CYS A 52 6.42 0.91 -5.61
CA CYS A 52 6.35 1.79 -4.45
C CYS A 52 5.32 2.89 -4.70
N TYR A 53 4.50 3.18 -3.68
CA TYR A 53 3.42 4.16 -3.73
C TYR A 53 3.62 5.12 -2.57
N ILE A 54 3.70 6.42 -2.86
CA ILE A 54 3.85 7.48 -1.86
C ILE A 54 2.62 8.35 -1.90
N TRP A 55 2.05 8.60 -0.73
CA TRP A 55 0.95 9.53 -0.54
C TRP A 55 1.22 10.37 0.71
N GLU A 56 0.56 11.51 0.78
CA GLU A 56 0.53 12.35 1.97
C GLU A 56 -0.77 12.06 2.73
N GLU A 57 -0.67 11.93 4.05
CA GLU A 57 -1.86 11.87 4.91
C GLU A 57 -2.52 13.25 4.92
N ARG A 58 -3.86 13.27 4.94
CA ARG A 58 -4.62 14.46 4.58
C ARG A 58 -4.54 15.55 5.63
N SER A 59 -4.73 16.79 5.18
CA SER A 59 -5.10 17.90 6.04
C SER A 59 -6.54 17.74 6.56
N ALA A 60 -6.85 18.37 7.69
CA ALA A 60 -8.16 18.28 8.35
C ALA A 60 -9.34 18.68 7.45
N ASP A 61 -9.14 19.63 6.53
CA ASP A 61 -10.17 20.12 5.62
C ASP A 61 -10.59 19.06 4.58
N GLU A 62 -9.63 18.22 4.18
CA GLU A 62 -9.86 17.14 3.23
C GLU A 62 -10.60 15.96 3.87
N GLU A 63 -10.35 15.69 5.14
CA GLU A 63 -11.01 14.67 5.96
C GLU A 63 -12.53 14.88 6.01
N ALA A 64 -12.98 16.13 6.17
CA ALA A 64 -14.39 16.51 6.18
C ALA A 64 -15.17 16.13 4.90
N VAL A 65 -14.47 15.91 3.78
CA VAL A 65 -15.05 15.57 2.47
C VAL A 65 -14.82 14.09 2.08
N GLY A 66 -14.09 13.32 2.88
CA GLY A 66 -13.85 11.87 2.66
C GLY A 66 -13.00 11.48 1.44
N MET A 67 -12.45 12.45 0.71
CA MET A 67 -11.73 12.29 -0.56
C MET A 67 -10.29 11.69 -0.54
N GLY A 68 -9.82 10.94 0.48
CA GLY A 68 -8.39 10.53 0.53
C GLY A 68 -7.98 9.56 1.64
N MET A 69 -6.68 9.49 1.91
CA MET A 69 -6.06 8.24 2.36
C MET A 69 -5.25 8.36 3.65
N GLU A 70 -5.87 8.00 4.78
CA GLU A 70 -5.20 7.77 6.07
C GLU A 70 -4.46 6.43 6.11
N ARG A 71 -5.02 5.42 5.41
CA ARG A 71 -4.49 4.06 5.38
C ARG A 71 -4.50 3.53 3.97
N TRP A 72 -3.40 2.89 3.60
CA TRP A 72 -3.27 2.13 2.37
C TRP A 72 -4.31 1.00 2.31
N THR A 73 -4.91 0.79 1.14
CA THR A 73 -5.86 -0.30 0.90
C THR A 73 -5.71 -0.80 -0.52
N ASP A 74 -5.11 -1.99 -0.69
CA ASP A 74 -4.84 -2.62 -1.99
C ASP A 74 -5.72 -3.84 -2.27
N GLY A 75 -6.65 -4.18 -1.37
CA GLY A 75 -7.52 -5.34 -1.52
C GLY A 75 -6.82 -6.70 -1.35
N LEU A 76 -5.54 -6.72 -0.95
CA LEU A 76 -4.82 -7.95 -0.63
C LEU A 76 -5.02 -8.31 0.85
N GLN A 77 -4.88 -9.60 1.15
CA GLN A 77 -4.94 -10.08 2.53
C GLN A 77 -3.55 -10.08 3.14
N TRP A 78 -3.37 -9.28 4.19
CA TRP A 78 -2.11 -9.14 4.90
C TRP A 78 -2.17 -9.83 6.28
N GLY A 79 -1.05 -10.46 6.67
CA GLY A 79 -0.82 -10.93 8.02
C GLY A 79 -0.66 -9.78 9.04
N PRO A 80 -0.51 -10.09 10.34
CA PRO A 80 -0.19 -9.08 11.34
C PRO A 80 1.15 -8.40 11.06
N SER A 81 1.28 -7.13 11.43
CA SER A 81 2.51 -6.37 11.22
C SER A 81 3.70 -6.95 12.00
N ARG A 82 4.89 -6.73 11.47
CA ARG A 82 6.17 -6.97 12.13
C ARG A 82 7.04 -5.74 11.99
N THR A 83 7.47 -5.19 13.12
CA THR A 83 8.39 -4.05 13.13
C THR A 83 9.80 -4.55 12.87
N ARG A 84 10.53 -3.85 12.00
CA ARG A 84 11.97 -3.97 11.86
C ARG A 84 12.52 -2.61 11.47
N ASP A 85 13.41 -2.09 12.29
CA ASP A 85 13.94 -0.74 12.15
C ASP A 85 12.77 0.26 12.01
N ASP A 86 12.82 1.18 11.04
CA ASP A 86 11.78 2.18 10.79
C ASP A 86 10.59 1.66 9.93
N PHE A 87 10.50 0.34 9.70
CA PHE A 87 9.52 -0.25 8.78
C PHE A 87 8.54 -1.21 9.46
N LEU A 88 7.31 -1.21 8.94
CA LEU A 88 6.32 -2.25 9.18
C LEU A 88 6.27 -3.22 8.00
N PHE A 89 6.50 -4.50 8.28
CA PHE A 89 6.41 -5.58 7.31
C PHE A 89 5.11 -6.35 7.47
N TYR A 90 4.54 -6.71 6.33
CA TYR A 90 3.35 -7.55 6.22
C TYR A 90 3.66 -8.69 5.25
N ILE A 91 3.23 -9.91 5.59
CA ILE A 91 3.31 -11.06 4.69
C ILE A 91 1.93 -11.27 4.09
N GLN A 92 1.86 -11.34 2.75
CA GLN A 92 0.62 -11.62 2.05
C GLN A 92 0.18 -13.06 2.39
N LYS A 93 -1.10 -13.22 2.72
CA LYS A 93 -1.71 -14.54 2.92
C LYS A 93 -2.07 -15.14 1.57
N SER A 94 -1.92 -16.45 1.43
CA SER A 94 -2.44 -17.15 0.27
C SER A 94 -3.98 -17.11 0.32
N PRO A 95 -4.66 -17.08 -0.83
CA PRO A 95 -6.13 -17.21 -0.87
C PRO A 95 -6.62 -18.46 -0.11
N GLU A 96 -5.81 -19.52 -0.13
CA GLU A 96 -6.07 -20.81 0.53
C GLU A 96 -5.98 -20.73 2.07
N ASP A 97 -5.20 -19.79 2.61
CA ASP A 97 -5.06 -19.58 4.06
C ASP A 97 -6.33 -18.93 4.68
N GLY A 98 -7.21 -18.38 3.83
CA GLY A 98 -8.47 -17.74 4.23
C GLY A 98 -9.62 -18.70 4.52
N ASP A 99 -9.57 -19.94 4.00
CA ASP A 99 -10.67 -20.92 4.12
C ASP A 99 -10.47 -21.96 5.24
N GLY A 100 -9.39 -21.82 6.01
CA GLY A 100 -8.94 -22.79 7.02
C GLY A 100 -9.68 -22.83 8.37
N LYS A 101 -10.97 -22.45 8.45
CA LYS A 101 -11.79 -22.68 9.66
C LYS A 101 -13.25 -23.08 9.38
N ARG A 102 -13.49 -24.11 8.55
CA ARG A 102 -14.78 -24.84 8.56
C ARG A 102 -14.72 -26.37 8.46
N LEU A 103 -13.60 -27.02 8.82
CA LEU A 103 -13.62 -28.44 9.15
C LEU A 103 -13.66 -28.63 10.67
N LYS A 104 -14.84 -28.40 11.25
CA LYS A 104 -15.23 -28.93 12.57
C LYS A 104 -16.29 -30.02 12.37
N TYR A 105 -15.94 -31.11 11.69
CA TYR A 105 -16.63 -32.39 11.84
C TYR A 105 -15.60 -33.48 12.09
N GLY A 106 -15.03 -33.39 13.28
CA GLY A 106 -14.17 -34.38 13.89
C GLY A 106 -14.48 -34.40 15.39
N ARG A 107 -15.70 -34.80 15.74
CA ARG A 107 -16.00 -35.30 17.09
C ARG A 107 -16.82 -36.57 16.94
N ARG A 108 -16.12 -37.66 17.27
CA ARG A 108 -16.58 -38.95 17.79
C ARG A 108 -17.82 -39.57 17.16
#